data_AF-A0AAP2DEF4-F1
#
_entry.id   AF-A0AAP2DEF4-F1
#
_cell.length_a   1.000
_cell.length_b   1.000
_cell.length_c   1.000
_cell.angle_alpha   90.00
_cell.angle_beta   90.00
_cell.angle_gamma   90.00
#
_symmetry.space_group_name_H-M   'P 1'
#
loop_
_entity.id
_entity.type
_entity.pdbx_description
1 polymer ?
#
loop_
_entity_poly.entity_id
_entity_poly.type
_entity_poly.pdbx_seq_one_letter_code
_entity_poly.pdbx_strand_id
1 'polypeptide(L)'
;MDIDALKAGWKHNSGLSADEQSYFDRLPALLQSKTVDMITATKRQYERVITVLLGSMVVATLAMPVLTDGFTYPGSPQGFVKMIFFYQLILLFYWVKLRTVSDLTLSDSIPERLEQLLTMFRRGLRTEVIFIVALLLGVVFVGRFFYGKGLSGIQAPDVLVGLALSIVFTGAMLMLVRKRYQAKIAELKHYLQEYRQAPVCGIVLIVSTFAWIYGTYL
;
A
#
# COMPACT_ATOMS: atom_id res chain seq x y z
N MET A 1 32.86 -8.18 -8.25
CA MET A 1 33.91 -7.82 -7.28
C MET A 1 33.50 -8.43 -5.96
N ASP A 2 34.33 -9.30 -5.40
CA ASP A 2 33.96 -10.16 -4.26
C ASP A 2 33.89 -9.35 -2.96
N ILE A 3 32.85 -9.57 -2.14
CA ILE A 3 32.58 -8.82 -0.91
C ILE A 3 33.77 -8.92 0.06
N ASP A 4 34.50 -10.03 -0.01
CA ASP A 4 35.67 -10.30 0.83
C ASP A 4 36.91 -9.49 0.42
N ALA A 5 37.08 -9.16 -0.86
CA ALA A 5 38.16 -8.29 -1.33
C ALA A 5 37.94 -6.82 -0.92
N LEU A 6 36.67 -6.39 -0.89
CA LEU A 6 36.27 -5.07 -0.37
C LEU A 6 36.47 -5.00 1.16
N LYS A 7 36.15 -6.07 1.90
CA LYS A 7 36.42 -6.16 3.35
C LYS A 7 37.91 -6.12 3.68
N ALA A 8 38.76 -6.79 2.88
CA ALA A 8 40.20 -6.83 3.09
C ALA A 8 40.87 -5.46 2.88
N GLY A 9 40.46 -4.71 1.86
CA GLY A 9 40.94 -3.34 1.63
C GLY A 9 40.45 -2.34 2.68
N TRP A 10 39.29 -2.59 3.29
CA TRP A 10 38.68 -1.74 4.32
C TRP A 10 39.39 -1.85 5.68
N LYS A 11 39.72 -3.08 6.09
CA LYS A 11 40.44 -3.37 7.36
C LYS A 11 41.81 -2.69 7.44
N HIS A 12 42.42 -2.42 6.30
CA HIS A 12 43.75 -1.83 6.21
C HIS A 12 43.73 -0.28 6.26
N ASN A 13 42.60 0.38 5.95
CA ASN A 13 42.57 1.83 5.71
C ASN A 13 41.63 2.63 6.61
N SER A 14 40.72 2.00 7.36
CA SER A 14 39.77 2.73 8.19
C SER A 14 40.24 2.80 9.64
N GLY A 15 40.74 3.96 10.08
CA GLY A 15 40.92 4.32 11.50
C GLY A 15 39.60 4.48 12.27
N LEU A 16 38.61 3.62 11.99
CA LEU A 16 37.32 3.56 12.67
C LEU A 16 37.47 2.83 13.99
N SER A 17 36.74 3.27 15.00
CA SER A 17 36.66 2.56 16.28
C SER A 17 35.96 1.20 16.08
N ALA A 18 36.30 0.20 16.90
CA ALA A 18 35.73 -1.15 16.78
C ALA A 18 34.18 -1.18 16.88
N ASP A 19 33.59 -0.20 17.55
CA ASP A 19 32.13 -0.04 17.67
C ASP A 19 31.47 0.44 16.37
N GLU A 20 32.10 1.34 15.62
CA GLU A 20 31.59 1.79 14.32
C GLU A 20 31.65 0.65 13.30
N GLN A 21 32.71 -0.15 13.31
CA GLN A 21 32.83 -1.34 12.46
C GLN A 21 31.72 -2.38 12.74
N SER A 22 31.44 -2.65 14.02
CA SER A 22 30.34 -3.53 14.44
C SER A 22 28.96 -3.01 14.04
N TYR A 23 28.76 -1.68 14.07
CA TYR A 23 27.52 -1.05 13.61
C TYR A 23 27.30 -1.21 12.10
N PHE A 24 28.36 -1.01 11.30
CA PHE A 24 28.29 -1.14 9.84
C PHE A 24 28.08 -2.58 9.36
N ASP A 25 28.66 -3.57 10.05
CA ASP A 25 28.40 -4.98 9.75
C ASP A 25 26.95 -5.41 10.09
N ARG A 26 26.32 -4.74 11.06
CA ARG A 26 24.94 -5.03 11.50
C ARG A 26 23.88 -4.26 10.72
N LEU A 27 24.21 -3.12 10.12
CA LEU A 27 23.26 -2.24 9.42
C LEU A 27 22.52 -2.94 8.25
N PRO A 28 23.18 -3.72 7.37
CA PRO A 28 22.49 -4.45 6.30
C PRO A 28 21.49 -5.48 6.84
N ALA A 29 21.88 -6.22 7.89
CA ALA A 29 21.02 -7.22 8.52
C ALA A 29 19.81 -6.58 9.22
N LEU A 30 20.01 -5.44 9.90
CA LEU A 30 18.94 -4.64 10.50
C LEU A 30 17.95 -4.13 9.44
N LEU A 31 18.46 -3.52 8.36
CA LEU A 31 17.63 -3.02 7.26
C LEU A 31 16.87 -4.15 6.55
N GLN A 32 17.51 -5.31 6.38
CA GLN A 32 16.88 -6.49 5.83
C GLN A 32 15.74 -7.00 6.71
N SER A 33 15.97 -7.14 8.02
CA SER A 33 14.94 -7.59 8.97
C SER A 33 13.73 -6.65 8.98
N LYS A 34 13.94 -5.33 9.08
CA LYS A 34 12.87 -4.33 9.05
C LYS A 34 12.08 -4.33 7.75
N THR A 35 12.77 -4.56 6.63
CA THR A 35 12.13 -4.65 5.32
C THR A 35 11.19 -5.86 5.24
N VAL A 36 11.65 -7.02 5.70
CA VAL A 36 10.84 -8.25 5.76
C VAL A 36 9.66 -8.07 6.71
N ASP A 37 9.87 -7.45 7.86
CA ASP A 37 8.82 -7.15 8.83
C ASP A 37 7.76 -6.23 8.23
N MET A 38 8.16 -5.19 7.48
CA MET A 38 7.22 -4.25 6.87
C MET A 38 6.38 -4.91 5.78
N ILE A 39 6.95 -5.83 4.99
CA ILE A 39 6.22 -6.62 3.99
C ILE A 39 5.24 -7.56 4.68
N THR A 40 5.71 -8.30 5.70
CA THR A 40 4.90 -9.26 6.46
C THR A 40 3.73 -8.55 7.17
N ALA A 41 3.99 -7.40 7.78
CA ALA A 41 2.97 -6.57 8.40
C ALA A 41 1.94 -6.07 7.38
N THR A 42 2.40 -5.69 6.18
CA THR A 42 1.52 -5.26 5.09
C THR A 42 0.67 -6.41 4.55
N LYS A 43 1.23 -7.62 4.43
CA LYS A 43 0.51 -8.84 4.05
C LYS A 43 -0.60 -9.16 5.06
N ARG A 44 -0.24 -9.28 6.34
CA ARG A 44 -1.21 -9.53 7.44
C ARG A 44 -2.30 -8.48 7.50
N GLN A 45 -1.96 -7.23 7.20
CA GLN A 45 -2.95 -6.15 7.15
C GLN A 45 -3.99 -6.40 6.05
N TYR A 46 -3.58 -6.77 4.83
CA TYR A 46 -4.52 -7.06 3.75
C TYR A 46 -5.33 -8.34 4.02
N GLU A 47 -4.71 -9.38 4.57
CA GLU A 47 -5.43 -10.57 5.02
C GLU A 47 -6.50 -10.21 6.04
N ARG A 48 -6.17 -9.40 7.06
CA ARG A 48 -7.14 -8.94 8.06
C ARG A 48 -8.30 -8.17 7.43
N VAL A 49 -8.03 -7.28 6.46
CA VAL A 49 -9.08 -6.54 5.75
C VAL A 49 -9.99 -7.50 4.98
N ILE A 50 -9.42 -8.48 4.27
CA ILE A 50 -10.19 -9.48 3.52
C ILE A 50 -11.03 -10.34 4.48
N THR A 51 -10.47 -10.81 5.59
CA THR A 51 -11.19 -11.61 6.59
C THR A 51 -12.34 -10.82 7.20
N VAL A 52 -12.14 -9.54 7.54
CA VAL A 52 -13.20 -8.68 8.06
C VAL A 52 -14.30 -8.47 7.02
N LEU A 53 -13.94 -8.23 5.75
CA LEU A 53 -14.91 -8.07 4.67
C LEU A 53 -15.71 -9.35 4.40
N LEU A 54 -15.07 -10.51 4.41
CA LEU A 54 -15.74 -11.80 4.27
C LEU A 54 -16.67 -12.07 5.46
N GLY A 55 -16.18 -11.84 6.68
CA GLY A 55 -16.99 -12.00 7.89
C GLY A 55 -18.21 -11.09 7.89
N SER A 56 -18.05 -9.81 7.55
CA SER A 56 -19.16 -8.87 7.46
C SER A 56 -20.12 -9.22 6.33
N MET A 57 -19.64 -9.77 5.21
CA MET A 57 -20.49 -10.25 4.12
C MET A 57 -21.34 -11.46 4.55
N VAL A 58 -20.76 -12.42 5.27
CA VAL A 58 -21.51 -13.56 5.84
C VAL A 58 -22.57 -13.08 6.81
N VAL A 59 -22.20 -12.21 7.75
CA VAL A 59 -23.15 -11.62 8.70
C VAL A 59 -24.26 -10.87 7.98
N ALA A 60 -23.93 -10.05 6.97
CA ALA A 60 -24.93 -9.32 6.19
C ALA A 60 -25.87 -10.26 5.44
N THR A 61 -25.36 -11.36 4.89
CA THR A 61 -26.18 -12.34 4.13
C THR A 61 -27.12 -13.13 5.03
N LEU A 62 -26.71 -13.46 6.26
CA LEU A 62 -27.54 -14.18 7.22
C LEU A 62 -28.52 -13.27 7.97
N ALA A 63 -28.09 -12.06 8.32
CA ALA A 63 -28.90 -11.13 9.11
C ALA A 63 -29.91 -10.34 8.27
N MET A 64 -29.58 -9.96 7.02
CA MET A 64 -30.48 -9.14 6.19
C MET A 64 -31.86 -9.75 5.97
N PRO A 65 -32.00 -11.06 5.62
CA PRO A 65 -33.31 -11.67 5.43
C PRO A 65 -34.20 -11.59 6.67
N VAL A 66 -33.59 -11.71 7.87
CA VAL A 66 -34.28 -11.63 9.17
C VAL A 66 -34.66 -10.19 9.50
N LEU A 67 -33.76 -9.23 9.23
CA LEU A 67 -33.95 -7.82 9.57
C LEU A 67 -34.87 -7.06 8.61
N THR A 68 -35.02 -7.54 7.38
CA THR A 68 -35.80 -6.85 6.32
C THR A 68 -37.10 -7.55 5.96
N ASP A 69 -37.54 -8.50 6.81
CA ASP A 69 -38.75 -9.31 6.62
C ASP A 69 -38.83 -9.90 5.21
N GLY A 70 -37.78 -10.63 4.81
CA GLY A 70 -37.69 -11.20 3.46
C GLY A 70 -37.43 -10.18 2.33
N PHE A 71 -36.75 -9.07 2.63
CA PHE A 71 -36.43 -7.97 1.70
C PHE A 71 -37.63 -7.09 1.31
N THR A 72 -38.63 -6.96 2.18
CA THR A 72 -39.88 -6.25 1.89
C THR A 72 -39.86 -4.79 2.38
N TYR A 73 -39.20 -4.49 3.51
CA TYR A 73 -38.95 -3.12 3.99
C TYR A 73 -37.83 -3.08 5.05
N PRO A 74 -36.92 -2.08 5.09
CA PRO A 74 -36.64 -1.05 4.06
C PRO A 74 -35.75 -1.58 2.91
N GLY A 75 -35.51 -2.89 2.84
CA GLY A 75 -34.68 -3.53 1.83
C GLY A 75 -35.42 -3.82 0.52
N SER A 76 -34.66 -4.12 -0.53
CA SER A 76 -35.16 -4.81 -1.73
C SER A 76 -34.10 -5.82 -2.19
N PRO A 77 -34.48 -6.92 -2.85
CA PRO A 77 -33.51 -7.88 -3.39
C PRO A 77 -32.50 -7.21 -4.32
N GLN A 78 -32.95 -6.24 -5.12
CA GLN A 78 -32.07 -5.45 -6.00
C GLN A 78 -31.08 -4.59 -5.22
N GLY A 79 -31.49 -3.98 -4.10
CA GLY A 79 -30.61 -3.23 -3.21
C GLY A 79 -29.55 -4.12 -2.57
N PHE A 80 -29.93 -5.33 -2.15
CA PHE A 80 -29.01 -6.31 -1.60
C PHE A 80 -27.97 -6.77 -2.63
N VAL A 81 -28.39 -7.11 -3.85
CA VAL A 81 -27.48 -7.49 -4.94
C VAL A 81 -26.48 -6.37 -5.25
N LYS A 82 -26.91 -5.10 -5.25
CA LYS A 82 -26.00 -3.94 -5.43
C LYS A 82 -24.96 -3.87 -4.31
N MET A 83 -25.38 -4.02 -3.06
CA MET A 83 -24.47 -4.03 -1.92
C MET A 83 -23.44 -5.15 -2.04
N ILE A 84 -23.88 -6.36 -2.40
CA ILE A 84 -22.99 -7.51 -2.62
C ILE A 84 -22.01 -7.26 -3.77
N PHE A 85 -22.46 -6.67 -4.89
CA PHE A 85 -21.59 -6.32 -6.01
C PHE A 85 -20.46 -5.37 -5.60
N PHE A 86 -20.78 -4.29 -4.87
CA PHE A 86 -19.75 -3.38 -4.36
C PHE A 86 -18.82 -4.05 -3.34
N TYR A 87 -19.35 -4.92 -2.49
CA TYR A 87 -18.54 -5.74 -1.58
C TYR A 87 -17.51 -6.60 -2.34
N GLN A 88 -17.95 -7.27 -3.40
CA GLN A 88 -17.08 -8.10 -4.23
C GLN A 88 -16.01 -7.27 -4.93
N LEU A 89 -16.33 -6.06 -5.42
CA LEU A 89 -15.34 -5.15 -5.99
C LEU A 89 -14.25 -4.76 -4.98
N ILE A 90 -14.64 -4.43 -3.75
CA ILE A 90 -13.70 -4.10 -2.67
C ILE A 90 -12.84 -5.32 -2.33
N LEU A 91 -13.46 -6.50 -2.21
CA LEU A 91 -12.76 -7.73 -1.90
C LEU A 91 -11.74 -8.10 -2.98
N LEU A 92 -12.13 -8.04 -4.25
CA LEU A 92 -11.24 -8.27 -5.39
C LEU A 92 -10.07 -7.29 -5.39
N PHE A 93 -10.33 -6.01 -5.11
CA PHE A 93 -9.28 -5.00 -5.03
C PHE A 93 -8.22 -5.33 -3.97
N TYR A 94 -8.64 -5.66 -2.74
CA TYR A 94 -7.70 -6.02 -1.67
C TYR A 94 -7.04 -7.38 -1.91
N TRP A 95 -7.73 -8.32 -2.56
CA TRP A 95 -7.17 -9.61 -2.98
C TRP A 95 -6.03 -9.42 -3.99
N VAL A 96 -6.25 -8.62 -5.03
CA VAL A 96 -5.22 -8.28 -6.02
C VAL A 96 -4.01 -7.65 -5.33
N LYS A 97 -4.23 -6.75 -4.37
CA LYS A 97 -3.12 -6.15 -3.61
C LYS A 97 -2.36 -7.16 -2.76
N LEU A 98 -3.06 -8.08 -2.08
CA LEU A 98 -2.43 -9.15 -1.31
C LEU A 98 -1.55 -10.03 -2.22
N ARG A 99 -2.05 -10.37 -3.40
CA ARG A 99 -1.29 -11.13 -4.40
C ARG A 99 -0.05 -10.37 -4.86
N THR A 100 -0.18 -9.09 -5.20
CA THR A 100 0.96 -8.24 -5.62
C THR A 100 2.05 -8.14 -4.54
N VAL A 101 1.69 -8.13 -3.26
CA VAL A 101 2.67 -8.11 -2.17
C VAL A 101 3.31 -9.48 -1.95
N SER A 102 2.54 -10.55 -2.15
CA SER A 102 3.02 -11.93 -1.97
C SER A 102 3.95 -12.38 -3.09
N ASP A 103 3.71 -11.91 -4.32
CA ASP A 103 4.50 -12.22 -5.52
C ASP A 103 5.69 -11.26 -5.70
N LEU A 104 6.02 -10.43 -4.70
CA LEU A 104 7.04 -9.40 -4.80
C LEU A 104 8.45 -10.01 -4.72
N THR A 105 9.13 -10.11 -5.87
CA THR A 105 10.55 -10.49 -5.93
C THR A 105 11.42 -9.25 -5.69
N LEU A 106 12.04 -9.16 -4.51
CA LEU A 106 12.92 -8.05 -4.16
C LEU A 106 14.36 -8.30 -4.62
N SER A 107 15.08 -7.24 -4.99
CA SER A 107 16.53 -7.31 -5.22
C SER A 107 17.28 -7.78 -3.98
N ASP A 108 18.40 -8.48 -4.18
CA ASP A 108 19.34 -8.85 -3.12
C ASP A 108 20.13 -7.65 -2.60
N SER A 109 20.25 -6.58 -3.39
CA SER A 109 20.89 -5.36 -2.94
C SER A 109 19.94 -4.52 -2.06
N ILE A 110 20.41 -4.14 -0.87
CA ILE A 110 19.66 -3.33 0.11
C ILE A 110 19.16 -1.98 -0.48
N PRO A 111 19.99 -1.17 -1.18
CA PRO A 111 19.51 0.11 -1.70
C PRO A 111 18.43 -0.05 -2.76
N GLU A 112 18.57 -1.00 -3.69
CA GLU A 112 17.55 -1.24 -4.71
C GLU A 112 16.26 -1.80 -4.10
N ARG A 113 16.37 -2.69 -3.10
CA ARG A 113 15.22 -3.22 -2.36
C ARG A 113 14.42 -2.11 -1.68
N LEU A 114 15.08 -1.18 -1.01
CA LEU A 114 14.43 -0.03 -0.37
C LEU A 114 13.77 0.90 -1.39
N GLU A 115 14.42 1.14 -2.54
CA GLU A 115 13.85 1.95 -3.63
C GLU A 115 12.65 1.27 -4.31
N GLN A 116 12.71 -0.05 -4.52
CA GLN A 116 11.59 -0.87 -5.02
C GLN A 116 10.39 -0.79 -4.08
N LEU A 117 10.60 -0.94 -2.77
CA LEU A 117 9.53 -0.82 -1.78
C LEU A 117 8.95 0.58 -1.71
N LEU A 118 9.79 1.60 -1.74
CA LEU A 118 9.34 2.99 -1.74
C LEU A 118 8.48 3.26 -2.98
N THR A 119 8.87 2.74 -4.14
CA THR A 119 8.08 2.83 -5.39
C THR A 119 6.77 2.08 -5.26
N MET A 120 6.79 0.87 -4.69
CA MET A 120 5.60 0.05 -4.43
C MET A 120 4.61 0.78 -3.51
N PHE A 121 5.05 1.35 -2.38
CA PHE A 121 4.17 2.08 -1.47
C PHE A 121 3.60 3.36 -2.08
N ARG A 122 4.39 4.10 -2.88
CA ARG A 122 3.88 5.28 -3.61
C ARG A 122 2.81 4.91 -4.64
N ARG A 123 3.07 3.86 -5.43
CA ARG A 123 2.09 3.33 -6.39
C ARG A 123 0.85 2.82 -5.67
N GLY A 124 1.03 2.06 -4.59
CA GLY A 124 -0.06 1.53 -3.75
C GLY A 124 -0.94 2.64 -3.16
N LEU A 125 -0.35 3.73 -2.67
CA LEU A 125 -1.09 4.90 -2.22
C LEU A 125 -1.95 5.49 -3.35
N ARG A 126 -1.34 5.73 -4.52
CA ARG A 126 -2.05 6.30 -5.67
C ARG A 126 -3.21 5.40 -6.11
N THR A 127 -2.97 4.10 -6.22
CA THR A 127 -3.99 3.13 -6.63
C THR A 127 -5.14 3.04 -5.64
N GLU A 128 -4.87 3.08 -4.33
CA GLU A 128 -5.90 3.03 -3.29
C GLU A 128 -6.72 4.32 -3.22
N VAL A 129 -6.09 5.48 -3.41
CA VAL A 129 -6.81 6.76 -3.53
C VAL A 129 -7.72 6.76 -4.77
N ILE A 130 -7.19 6.35 -5.93
CA ILE A 130 -7.98 6.25 -7.17
C ILE A 130 -9.14 5.29 -6.97
N PHE A 131 -8.91 4.13 -6.36
CA PHE A 131 -9.96 3.15 -6.09
C PHE A 131 -11.06 3.70 -5.19
N ILE A 132 -10.71 4.37 -4.09
CA ILE A 132 -11.69 4.95 -3.16
C ILE A 132 -12.54 6.02 -3.86
N VAL A 133 -11.92 6.89 -4.65
CA VAL A 133 -12.64 7.92 -5.41
C VAL A 133 -13.53 7.29 -6.49
N ALA A 134 -13.00 6.30 -7.22
CA ALA A 134 -13.75 5.57 -8.24
C ALA A 134 -14.93 4.78 -7.63
N LEU A 135 -14.76 4.23 -6.44
CA LEU A 135 -15.81 3.53 -5.70
C LEU A 135 -16.92 4.50 -5.29
N LEU A 136 -16.58 5.68 -4.75
CA LEU A 136 -17.56 6.72 -4.42
C LEU A 136 -18.38 7.14 -5.66
N LEU A 137 -17.69 7.46 -6.76
CA LEU A 137 -18.35 7.80 -8.01
C LEU A 137 -19.19 6.62 -8.53
N GLY A 138 -18.66 5.41 -8.49
CA GLY A 138 -19.35 4.19 -8.90
C GLY A 138 -20.65 3.95 -8.12
N VAL A 139 -20.65 4.14 -6.80
CA VAL A 139 -21.85 4.01 -5.97
C VAL A 139 -22.91 5.05 -6.38
N VAL A 140 -22.50 6.30 -6.61
CA VAL A 140 -23.41 7.36 -7.06
C VAL A 140 -23.95 7.07 -8.46
N PHE A 141 -23.09 6.71 -9.40
CA PHE A 141 -23.48 6.44 -10.80
C PHE A 141 -24.37 5.20 -10.93
N VAL A 142 -23.96 4.06 -10.37
CA VAL A 142 -24.73 2.80 -10.43
C VAL A 142 -26.03 2.92 -9.64
N GLY A 143 -25.99 3.60 -8.50
CA GLY A 143 -27.19 3.85 -7.70
C GLY A 143 -28.25 4.65 -8.44
N ARG A 144 -27.84 5.56 -9.35
CA ARG A 144 -28.73 6.53 -10.00
C ARG A 144 -29.07 6.23 -11.46
N PHE A 145 -28.07 5.90 -12.27
CA PHE A 145 -28.23 5.75 -13.72
C PHE A 145 -28.74 4.37 -14.12
N PHE A 146 -28.27 3.30 -13.48
CA PHE A 146 -28.65 1.94 -13.89
C PHE A 146 -30.05 1.50 -13.42
N TYR A 147 -30.62 2.13 -12.38
CA TYR A 147 -31.83 1.61 -11.72
C TYR A 147 -32.89 2.66 -11.38
N GLY A 148 -33.04 3.71 -12.20
CA GLY A 148 -34.40 4.20 -12.49
C GLY A 148 -34.77 5.65 -12.20
N LYS A 149 -33.84 6.58 -11.92
CA LYS A 149 -34.22 8.02 -11.82
C LYS A 149 -33.33 9.00 -12.58
N GLY A 150 -32.17 8.58 -13.12
CA GLY A 150 -31.25 9.50 -13.77
C GLY A 150 -30.86 10.65 -12.83
N LEU A 151 -30.92 11.90 -13.32
CA LEU A 151 -30.67 13.10 -12.50
C LEU A 151 -31.89 13.57 -11.69
N SER A 152 -33.08 12.97 -11.88
CA SER A 152 -34.29 13.39 -11.17
C SER A 152 -34.18 13.06 -9.67
N GLY A 153 -34.58 14.02 -8.81
CA GLY A 153 -34.52 13.85 -7.36
C GLY A 153 -33.11 13.83 -6.76
N ILE A 154 -32.09 14.41 -7.42
CA ILE A 154 -30.77 14.68 -6.77
C ILE A 154 -30.93 15.66 -5.60
N GLN A 155 -31.83 16.64 -5.75
CA GLN A 155 -32.09 17.66 -4.73
C GLN A 155 -32.99 17.17 -3.59
N ALA A 156 -33.44 15.91 -3.62
CA ALA A 156 -34.21 15.36 -2.51
C ALA A 156 -33.33 15.35 -1.25
N PRO A 157 -33.83 15.84 -0.10
CA PRO A 157 -33.03 16.04 1.11
C PRO A 157 -32.35 14.74 1.57
N ASP A 158 -33.04 13.60 1.53
CA ASP A 158 -32.49 12.29 1.93
C ASP A 158 -31.26 11.89 1.10
N VAL A 159 -31.26 12.27 -0.17
CA VAL A 159 -30.19 11.96 -1.11
C VAL A 159 -29.00 12.86 -0.85
N LEU A 160 -29.25 14.15 -0.65
CA LEU A 160 -28.20 15.11 -0.32
C LEU A 160 -27.52 14.75 1.00
N VAL A 161 -28.28 14.32 2.00
CA VAL A 161 -27.74 13.82 3.27
C VAL A 161 -26.88 12.56 3.05
N GLY A 162 -27.38 11.58 2.29
CA GLY A 162 -26.61 10.38 1.96
C GLY A 162 -25.32 10.67 1.18
N LEU A 163 -25.38 11.61 0.24
CA LEU A 163 -24.21 12.08 -0.52
C LEU A 163 -23.21 12.78 0.40
N ALA A 164 -23.66 13.69 1.26
CA ALA A 164 -22.81 14.41 2.21
C ALA A 164 -22.10 13.44 3.16
N LEU A 165 -22.83 12.46 3.73
CA LEU A 165 -22.26 11.40 4.56
C LEU A 165 -21.23 10.57 3.80
N SER A 166 -21.51 10.21 2.55
CA SER A 166 -20.58 9.45 1.70
C SER A 166 -19.30 10.22 1.41
N ILE A 167 -19.39 11.54 1.19
CA ILE A 167 -18.23 12.43 0.99
C ILE A 167 -17.40 12.51 2.27
N VAL A 168 -18.04 12.73 3.43
CA VAL A 168 -17.34 12.81 4.73
C VAL A 168 -16.63 11.49 5.04
N PHE A 169 -17.33 10.36 4.87
CA PHE A 169 -16.75 9.03 5.06
C PHE A 169 -15.57 8.78 4.12
N THR A 170 -15.71 9.16 2.85
CA THR A 170 -14.64 9.04 1.85
C THR A 170 -13.43 9.91 2.24
N GLY A 171 -13.66 11.15 2.68
CA GLY A 171 -12.59 12.04 3.15
C GLY A 171 -11.82 11.46 4.34
N ALA A 172 -12.54 10.90 5.32
CA ALA A 172 -11.94 10.22 6.46
C ALA A 172 -11.11 9.00 6.03
N MET A 173 -11.64 8.17 5.12
CA MET A 173 -10.93 7.02 4.54
C MET A 173 -9.64 7.44 3.81
N LEU A 174 -9.71 8.47 2.97
CA LEU A 174 -8.56 9.01 2.26
C LEU A 174 -7.48 9.53 3.22
N MET A 175 -7.89 10.22 4.30
CA MET A 175 -6.97 10.69 5.33
C MET A 175 -6.25 9.51 6.03
N LEU A 176 -6.99 8.47 6.42
CA LEU A 176 -6.42 7.29 7.07
C LEU A 176 -5.44 6.56 6.15
N VAL A 177 -5.83 6.35 4.88
CA VAL A 177 -4.97 5.74 3.87
C VAL A 177 -3.70 6.57 3.67
N ARG A 178 -3.84 7.88 3.45
CA ARG A 178 -2.69 8.78 3.26
C ARG A 178 -1.74 8.74 4.45
N LYS A 179 -2.25 8.88 5.68
CA LYS A 179 -1.44 8.83 6.92
C LYS A 179 -0.66 7.52 7.01
N ARG A 180 -1.30 6.39 6.73
CA ARG A 180 -0.69 5.05 6.78
C ARG A 180 0.46 4.89 5.79
N TYR A 181 0.27 5.31 4.53
CA TYR A 181 1.34 5.20 3.53
C TYR A 181 2.44 6.22 3.75
N GLN A 182 2.11 7.45 4.14
CA GLN A 182 3.12 8.48 4.37
C GLN A 182 4.06 8.12 5.51
N ALA A 183 3.56 7.47 6.58
CA ALA A 183 4.41 6.94 7.65
C ALA A 183 5.46 5.95 7.11
N LYS A 184 5.02 4.92 6.36
CA LYS A 184 5.91 3.91 5.75
C LYS A 184 6.89 4.52 4.73
N ILE A 185 6.43 5.48 3.92
CA ILE A 185 7.27 6.17 2.93
C ILE A 185 8.32 7.04 3.62
N ALA A 186 7.97 7.73 4.71
CA ALA A 186 8.90 8.54 5.48
C ALA A 186 9.97 7.67 6.14
N GLU A 187 9.58 6.55 6.73
CA GLU A 187 10.48 5.57 7.34
C GLU A 187 11.47 4.99 6.30
N LEU A 188 10.98 4.54 5.14
CA LEU A 188 11.85 4.07 4.04
C LEU A 188 12.80 5.14 3.51
N LYS A 189 12.34 6.40 3.39
CA LYS A 189 13.20 7.51 2.98
C LYS A 189 14.30 7.79 3.99
N HIS A 190 13.98 7.69 5.28
CA HIS A 190 14.95 7.86 6.35
C HIS A 190 16.03 6.78 6.27
N TYR A 191 15.66 5.52 6.08
CA TYR A 191 16.62 4.42 5.90
C TYR A 191 17.50 4.58 4.65
N LEU A 192 16.94 5.06 3.54
CA LEU A 192 17.75 5.39 2.36
C LEU A 192 18.72 6.55 2.60
N GLN A 193 18.33 7.55 3.41
CA GLN A 193 19.20 8.66 3.77
C GLN A 193 20.33 8.22 4.70
N GLU A 194 20.03 7.41 5.73
CA GLU A 194 21.05 6.82 6.61
C GLU A 194 22.05 5.99 5.80
N TYR A 195 21.57 5.19 4.85
CA TYR A 195 22.43 4.40 3.97
C TYR A 195 23.31 5.28 3.05
N ARG A 196 22.78 6.39 2.52
CA ARG A 196 23.53 7.31 1.64
C ARG A 196 24.52 8.21 2.38
N GLN A 197 24.21 8.57 3.62
CA GLN A 197 25.05 9.43 4.48
C GLN A 197 26.13 8.65 5.22
N ALA A 198 26.02 7.32 5.28
CA ALA A 198 27.13 6.48 5.69
C ALA A 198 28.36 6.80 4.81
N PRO A 199 29.53 7.11 5.40
CA PRO A 199 30.70 7.67 4.70
C PRO A 199 31.30 6.79 3.58
N VAL A 200 30.76 5.58 3.39
CA VAL A 200 31.13 4.63 2.33
C VAL A 200 30.46 4.94 0.99
N CYS A 201 29.35 5.70 0.96
CA CYS A 201 28.60 5.90 -0.29
C CYS A 201 29.17 6.99 -1.22
N GLY A 202 30.02 7.89 -0.70
CA GLY A 202 30.66 8.94 -1.52
C GLY A 202 31.65 8.41 -2.55
N ILE A 203 32.37 7.32 -2.23
CA ILE A 203 33.41 6.77 -3.12
C ILE A 203 32.81 5.76 -4.11
N VAL A 204 31.83 4.96 -3.70
CA VAL A 204 31.16 3.99 -4.61
C VAL A 204 30.22 4.70 -5.60
N LEU A 205 29.61 5.84 -5.24
CA LEU A 205 28.87 6.65 -6.21
C LEU A 205 29.78 7.30 -7.25
N ILE A 206 30.99 7.75 -6.90
CA ILE A 206 31.95 8.28 -7.88
C ILE A 206 32.40 7.16 -8.83
N VAL A 207 32.66 5.95 -8.33
CA VAL A 207 33.08 4.83 -9.19
C VAL A 207 31.94 4.28 -10.06
N SER A 208 30.70 4.22 -9.55
CA SER A 208 29.55 3.74 -10.35
C SER A 208 29.01 4.78 -11.33
N THR A 209 29.08 6.07 -11.03
CA THR A 209 28.80 7.11 -12.05
C THR A 209 29.89 7.18 -13.12
N PHE A 210 31.15 6.93 -12.79
CA PHE A 210 32.22 6.78 -13.80
C PHE A 210 32.01 5.54 -14.68
N ALA A 211 31.63 4.40 -14.11
CA ALA A 211 31.37 3.18 -14.88
C ALA A 211 30.18 3.31 -15.85
N TRP A 212 29.15 4.09 -15.48
CA TRP A 212 28.00 4.34 -16.35
C TRP A 212 28.32 5.33 -17.48
N ILE A 213 29.21 6.30 -17.24
CA ILE A 213 29.65 7.28 -18.24
C ILE A 213 30.66 6.67 -19.23
N TYR A 214 31.52 5.74 -18.80
CA TYR A 214 32.54 5.13 -19.66
C TYR A 214 32.13 3.77 -20.28
N GLY A 215 31.08 3.12 -19.78
CA GLY A 215 30.57 1.85 -20.33
C GLY A 215 29.70 1.98 -21.58
N THR A 216 29.50 3.19 -22.11
CA THR A 216 28.72 3.44 -23.34
C THR A 216 29.58 3.78 -24.57
N TYR A 217 30.91 3.69 -24.47
CA TYR A 217 31.86 4.00 -25.56
C TYR A 217 32.97 2.95 -25.77
N LEU A 218 32.63 1.66 -25.63
CA LEU A 218 33.46 0.54 -26.12
C LEU A 218 32.56 -0.56 -26.69
#